data_AF-A0A3D3B354-F1
#
_entry.id   AF-A0A3D3B354-F1
#
_cell.length_a   1.000
_cell.length_b   1.000
_cell.length_c   1.000
_cell.angle_alpha   90.00
_cell.angle_beta   90.00
_cell.angle_gamma   90.00
#
_symmetry.space_group_name_H-M   'P 1'
#
loop_
_entity.id
_entity.type
_entity.pdbx_description
1 polymer ?
#
loop_
_entity_poly.entity_id
_entity_poly.type
_entity_poly.pdbx_seq_one_letter_code
_entity_poly.pdbx_strand_id
1 'polypeptide(L)' 'AAGGFGISEAILIELLDAGADVVTTGNHVFDQREALVFIERHDRLLRPINFPQGTPGKGV' A
#
# COMPACT_ATOMS: atom_id res chain seq x y z
N ALA A 1 13.34 -5.42 3.85
CA ALA A 1 13.12 -5.03 2.43
C ALA A 1 12.12 -5.98 1.78
N ALA A 2 11.26 -5.48 0.88
CA ALA A 2 10.17 -6.23 0.23
C ALA A 2 10.62 -7.18 -0.92
N GLY A 3 11.91 -7.46 -1.06
CA GLY A 3 12.43 -8.31 -2.14
C GLY A 3 12.15 -7.79 -3.57
N GLY A 4 11.76 -6.52 -3.72
CA GLY A 4 11.38 -5.90 -5.00
C GLY A 4 9.90 -6.02 -5.36
N PHE A 5 9.07 -6.73 -4.56
CA PHE A 5 7.66 -6.99 -4.86
C PHE A 5 6.76 -6.64 -3.66
N GLY A 6 5.74 -5.81 -3.93
CA GLY A 6 4.82 -5.29 -2.93
C GLY A 6 5.47 -4.34 -1.91
N ILE A 7 4.78 -4.16 -0.80
CA ILE A 7 5.16 -3.25 0.28
C ILE A 7 4.82 -3.89 1.63
N SER A 8 5.70 -3.74 2.62
CA SER A 8 5.41 -4.10 4.01
C SER A 8 4.96 -2.87 4.80
N GLU A 9 4.25 -3.08 5.90
CA GLU A 9 3.82 -1.98 6.79
C GLU A 9 5.03 -1.19 7.34
N ALA A 10 6.14 -1.87 7.64
CA ALA A 10 7.38 -1.23 8.07
C ALA A 10 7.96 -0.29 6.99
N ILE A 11 7.99 -0.72 5.73
CA ILE A 11 8.48 0.11 4.61
C ILE A 11 7.55 1.30 4.38
N LEU A 12 6.23 1.10 4.48
CA LEU A 12 5.28 2.20 4.42
C LEU A 12 5.60 3.26 5.48
N ILE A 13 5.75 2.84 6.74
CA ILE A 13 6.06 3.75 7.86
C ILE A 13 7.39 4.47 7.62
N GLU A 14 8.44 3.75 7.21
CA GLU A 14 9.74 4.35 6.88
C GLU A 14 9.63 5.44 5.81
N LEU A 15 8.81 5.24 4.77
CA LEU A 15 8.58 6.26 3.73
C LEU A 15 7.83 7.48 4.26
N LEU A 16 6.81 7.27 5.10
CA LEU A 16 6.04 8.36 5.69
C LEU A 16 6.91 9.17 6.67
N ASP A 17 7.74 8.50 7.48
CA ASP A 17 8.67 9.12 8.41
C ASP A 17 9.80 9.87 7.69
N ALA A 18 10.18 9.41 6.49
CA ALA A 18 11.08 10.13 5.59
C ALA A 18 10.47 11.39 4.96
N GLY A 19 9.17 11.65 5.21
CA GLY A 19 8.47 12.86 4.78
C GLY A 19 7.56 12.68 3.56
N ALA A 20 7.31 11.45 3.10
CA ALA A 20 6.36 11.23 2.03
C ALA A 20 4.93 11.51 2.51
N ASP A 21 4.21 12.45 1.88
CA ASP A 21 2.82 12.75 2.22
C ASP A 21 1.86 11.60 1.89
N VAL A 22 2.09 10.92 0.77
CA VAL A 22 1.27 9.80 0.30
C VAL A 22 2.17 8.78 -0.41
N VAL A 23 1.87 7.49 -0.24
CA VAL A 23 2.52 6.39 -0.96
C VAL A 23 1.52 5.76 -1.92
N THR A 24 1.79 5.87 -3.22
CA THR A 24 1.03 5.19 -4.26
C THR A 24 1.68 3.87 -4.64
N THR A 25 0.87 2.87 -4.98
CA THR A 25 1.34 1.52 -5.37
C THR A 25 0.91 1.16 -6.79
N GLY A 26 1.21 -0.07 -7.21
CA GLY A 26 0.92 -0.58 -8.55
C GLY A 26 0.32 -1.98 -8.53
N ASN A 27 0.55 -2.75 -9.61
CA ASN A 27 0.04 -4.11 -9.78
C ASN A 27 0.53 -5.11 -8.70
N HIS A 28 1.62 -4.81 -8.02
CA HIS A 28 2.21 -5.66 -6.97
C HIS A 28 1.77 -5.31 -5.54
N VAL A 29 0.79 -4.42 -5.36
CA VAL A 29 0.36 -3.93 -4.04
C VAL A 29 -0.02 -5.05 -3.05
N PHE A 30 -0.50 -6.20 -3.54
CA PHE A 30 -0.95 -7.33 -2.72
C PHE A 30 -0.01 -8.55 -2.75
N ASP A 31 1.21 -8.40 -3.28
CA ASP A 31 2.19 -9.49 -3.32
C ASP A 31 2.62 -9.92 -1.91
N GLN A 32 2.52 -9.01 -0.94
CA GLN A 32 2.62 -9.32 0.50
C GLN A 32 1.20 -9.47 1.07
N ARG A 33 0.88 -10.64 1.64
CA ARG A 33 -0.47 -10.95 2.14
C ARG A 33 -0.94 -9.99 3.22
N GLU A 34 0.00 -9.51 4.02
CA GLU A 34 -0.22 -8.56 5.11
C GLU A 34 -0.76 -7.21 4.57
N ALA A 35 -0.46 -6.86 3.31
CA ALA A 35 -0.95 -5.64 2.67
C ALA A 35 -2.47 -5.57 2.60
N LEU A 36 -3.16 -6.72 2.47
CA LEU A 36 -4.63 -6.77 2.50
C LEU A 36 -5.22 -6.27 3.83
N VAL A 37 -4.45 -6.32 4.91
CA VAL A 37 -4.90 -5.94 6.25
C VAL A 37 -4.49 -4.51 6.59
N PHE A 38 -3.22 -4.15 6.39
CA PHE A 38 -2.76 -2.82 6.81
C PHE A 38 -3.17 -1.70 5.84
N ILE A 39 -3.49 -2.01 4.57
CA ILE A 39 -3.96 -1.00 3.61
C ILE A 39 -5.28 -0.34 4.05
N GLU A 40 -6.12 -1.05 4.82
CA GLU A 40 -7.34 -0.50 5.41
C GLU A 40 -7.06 0.48 6.56
N ARG A 41 -5.89 0.37 7.20
CA ARG A 41 -5.51 1.20 8.36
C ARG A 41 -4.78 2.49 7.96
N HIS A 42 -4.33 2.60 6.71
CA HIS A 42 -3.46 3.69 6.25
C HIS A 42 -4.11 4.49 5.13
N ASP A 43 -4.73 5.61 5.49
CA ASP A 43 -5.34 6.55 4.53
C ASP A 43 -4.34 7.13 3.51
N ARG A 44 -3.05 7.12 3.84
CA ARG A 44 -1.94 7.64 3.03
C ARG A 44 -1.32 6.57 2.12
N LEU A 45 -1.83 5.35 2.11
CA LEU A 45 -1.43 4.27 1.19
C LEU A 45 -2.51 4.05 0.14
N LEU A 46 -2.16 4.26 -1.13
CA LEU A 46 -3.10 4.17 -2.25
C LEU A 46 -2.79 2.99 -3.17
N ARG A 47 -3.85 2.27 -3.57
CA ARG A 47 -3.84 1.26 -4.64
C ARG A 47 -4.38 1.83 -5.95
N PRO A 48 -4.12 1.21 -7.11
CA PRO A 48 -4.69 1.66 -8.37
C PRO A 48 -6.23 1.71 -8.35
N ILE A 49 -6.82 2.81 -8.82
CA ILE A 49 -8.28 3.05 -8.74
C ILE A 49 -9.11 1.99 -9.47
N ASN A 50 -8.56 1.39 -10.52
CA ASN A 50 -9.23 0.46 -11.42
C ASN A 50 -9.35 -0.99 -10.91
N PHE A 51 -8.98 -1.27 -9.66
CA PHE A 51 -9.27 -2.56 -9.04
C PHE A 51 -10.79 -2.75 -8.82
N PRO A 52 -11.30 -3.99 -8.83
CA PRO A 52 -12.73 -4.27 -8.63
C PRO A 52 -13.28 -3.65 -7.34
N GLN A 53 -14.58 -3.33 -7.34
CA GLN A 53 -15.26 -2.85 -6.15
C GLN A 53 -15.13 -3.88 -5.00
N GLY A 54 -14.88 -3.39 -3.78
CA GLY A 54 -14.64 -4.24 -2.62
C GLY A 54 -13.19 -4.70 -2.46
N THR A 55 -12.28 -4.34 -3.38
CA THR A 55 -10.84 -4.53 -3.18
C THR A 55 -10.38 -3.71 -1.97
N PRO A 56 -9.64 -4.29 -1.01
CA PRO A 56 -9.15 -3.57 0.16
C PRO A 56 -8.34 -2.33 -0.18
N GLY A 57 -8.47 -1.32 0.68
CA GLY A 57 -7.76 -0.06 0.57
C GLY A 57 -8.37 0.92 -0.43
N LYS A 58 -7.77 2.11 -0.47
CA LYS A 58 -8.28 3.24 -1.24
C LYS A 58 -7.54 3.36 -2.57
N GLY A 59 -8.29 3.46 -3.65
CA GLY A 59 -7.82 4.05 -4.89
C GLY A 59 -8.68 5.28 -5.11
N VAL A 60 -8.04 6.45 -5.10
CA VAL A 60 -8.69 7.74 -5.34
C VAL A 60 -8.58 8.13 -6.80
#